data_AF-A0A2I1I2C2-F1
#
_entry.id   AF-A0A2I1I2C2-F1
#
_cell.length_a   1.000
_cell.length_b   1.000
_cell.length_c   1.000
_cell.angle_alpha   90.00
_cell.angle_beta   90.00
_cell.angle_gamma   90.00
#
_symmetry.space_group_name_H-M   'P 1'
#
loop_
_entity.id
_entity.type
_entity.pdbx_description
1 polymer ?
#
loop_
_entity_poly.entity_id
_entity_poly.type
_entity_poly.pdbx_seq_one_letter_code
_entity_poly.pdbx_strand_id
1 'polypeptide(L)'
;MVNKASRGESRNRWDKRQYATYLVALNPQQTTDRCLDFWRSIGGFAEQAGVREQLARLGFVGTQFTIGGTGRYYAFRSLDNMFPLMSVFPKLMPKKFRDSIQEPTSIMVAARPHSVGGQPASELWCFLAKDALREPVITDAFMKSALEGISESFTQQGILLGTPQFFRGGDLPRDHVFSDMGLLALRRAATAFVRDESHRQ
;
A
#
# COMPACT_ATOMS: atom_id res chain seq x y z
N MET A 1 29.72 29.60 -15.99
CA MET A 1 28.64 29.33 -15.02
C MET A 1 28.00 28.00 -15.37
N VAL A 2 28.30 26.95 -14.62
CA VAL A 2 27.70 25.61 -14.78
C VAL A 2 26.95 25.30 -13.49
N ASN A 3 25.67 24.96 -13.62
CA ASN A 3 24.70 24.84 -12.54
C ASN A 3 25.04 23.69 -11.57
N LYS A 4 25.01 24.00 -10.27
CA LYS A 4 25.02 23.02 -9.17
C LYS A 4 23.69 22.27 -9.14
N ALA A 5 23.53 21.22 -9.94
CA ALA A 5 22.41 20.29 -9.83
C ALA A 5 22.92 18.86 -10.06
N SER A 6 23.39 18.20 -9.00
CA SER A 6 23.57 16.74 -8.87
C SER A 6 24.43 16.47 -7.62
N ARG A 7 23.84 16.62 -6.43
CA ARG A 7 24.31 15.87 -5.25
C ARG A 7 23.39 14.67 -5.17
N GLY A 8 23.92 13.51 -5.54
CA GLY A 8 23.16 12.29 -5.77
C GLY A 8 22.41 11.82 -4.53
N GLU A 9 21.09 11.95 -4.55
CA GLU A 9 20.19 11.10 -3.78
C GLU A 9 20.37 9.67 -4.29
N SER A 10 21.05 8.84 -3.50
CA SER A 10 21.19 7.43 -3.80
C SER A 10 19.81 6.79 -3.77
N ARG A 11 19.31 6.34 -4.93
CA ARG A 11 17.99 5.71 -5.07
C ARG A 11 17.98 4.25 -4.60
N ASN A 12 16.81 3.75 -4.22
CA ASN A 12 16.62 2.38 -3.74
C ASN A 12 16.49 1.35 -4.87
N ARG A 13 17.47 1.26 -5.79
CA ARG A 13 17.41 0.50 -7.06
C ARG A 13 16.89 -0.96 -7.03
N TRP A 14 16.80 -1.59 -5.86
CA TRP A 14 16.38 -2.99 -5.71
C TRP A 14 14.92 -3.16 -5.30
N ASP A 15 14.26 -2.08 -4.90
CA ASP A 15 12.86 -2.10 -4.49
C ASP A 15 11.93 -2.07 -5.70
N LYS A 16 11.23 -3.19 -5.89
CA LYS A 16 10.31 -3.38 -7.00
C LYS A 16 8.85 -3.17 -6.60
N ARG A 17 8.57 -2.82 -5.34
CA ARG A 17 7.20 -2.68 -4.85
C ARG A 17 6.47 -1.59 -5.63
N GLN A 18 5.19 -1.80 -5.88
CA GLN A 18 4.32 -0.81 -6.51
C GLN A 18 3.81 0.16 -5.45
N TYR A 19 3.96 1.44 -5.75
CA TYR A 19 3.45 2.54 -4.95
C TYR A 19 2.43 3.33 -5.73
N ALA A 20 1.39 3.78 -5.03
CA ALA A 20 0.55 4.86 -5.49
C ALA A 20 0.46 5.97 -4.44
N THR A 21 0.48 7.20 -4.91
CA THR A 21 0.13 8.38 -4.12
C THR A 21 -1.08 9.08 -4.69
N TYR A 22 -2.01 9.43 -3.81
CA TYR A 22 -3.26 10.11 -4.16
C TYR A 22 -3.35 11.42 -3.41
N LEU A 23 -3.87 12.44 -4.08
CA LEU A 23 -4.21 13.70 -3.46
C LEU A 23 -5.72 13.76 -3.25
N VAL A 24 -6.17 13.78 -2.01
CA VAL A 24 -7.58 13.56 -1.64
C VAL A 24 -8.13 14.76 -0.89
N ALA A 25 -9.34 15.19 -1.24
CA ALA A 25 -10.07 16.33 -0.68
C ALA A 25 -10.67 16.06 0.72
N LEU A 26 -9.97 15.29 1.55
CA LEU A 26 -10.40 14.89 2.89
C LEU A 26 -9.23 15.05 3.85
N ASN A 27 -9.51 15.05 5.15
CA ASN A 27 -8.45 15.01 6.17
C ASN A 27 -7.81 13.60 6.25
N PRO A 28 -6.62 13.45 6.86
CA PRO A 28 -5.86 12.20 6.78
C PRO A 28 -6.60 11.00 7.37
N GLN A 29 -7.38 11.20 8.44
CA GLN A 29 -8.19 10.14 9.04
C GLN A 29 -9.26 9.65 8.07
N GLN A 30 -10.05 10.57 7.51
CA GLN A 30 -11.09 10.26 6.54
C GLN A 30 -10.50 9.61 5.27
N THR A 31 -9.39 10.13 4.75
CA THR A 31 -8.72 9.57 3.58
C THR A 31 -8.25 8.13 3.83
N THR A 32 -7.63 7.88 4.97
CA THR A 32 -7.22 6.53 5.38
C THR A 32 -8.42 5.62 5.53
N ASP A 33 -9.49 6.05 6.20
CA ASP A 33 -10.70 5.25 6.40
C ASP A 33 -11.35 4.86 5.07
N ARG A 34 -11.47 5.80 4.10
CA ARG A 34 -11.98 5.51 2.75
C ARG A 34 -11.13 4.48 2.01
N CYS A 35 -9.80 4.58 2.13
CA CYS A 35 -8.90 3.61 1.51
C CYS A 35 -9.04 2.23 2.17
N LEU A 36 -9.10 2.17 3.51
CA LEU A 36 -9.27 0.92 4.24
C LEU A 36 -10.63 0.27 3.95
N ASP A 37 -11.69 1.05 3.79
CA ASP A 37 -13.01 0.54 3.41
C ASP A 37 -13.00 -0.09 2.02
N PHE A 38 -12.28 0.50 1.06
CA PHE A 38 -12.04 -0.14 -0.23
C PHE A 38 -11.34 -1.50 -0.04
N TRP A 39 -10.25 -1.55 0.71
CA TRP A 39 -9.50 -2.79 0.95
C TRP A 39 -10.32 -3.87 1.67
N ARG A 40 -11.15 -3.46 2.64
CA ARG A 40 -12.10 -4.37 3.33
C ARG A 40 -13.16 -4.91 2.38
N SER A 41 -13.61 -4.12 1.41
CA SER A 41 -14.61 -4.58 0.43
C SER A 41 -14.09 -5.68 -0.49
N ILE A 42 -12.77 -5.73 -0.72
CA ILE A 42 -12.14 -6.70 -1.64
C ILE A 42 -11.45 -7.87 -0.93
N GLY A 43 -11.45 -7.98 0.40
CA GLY A 43 -10.98 -9.20 1.05
C GLY A 43 -10.79 -9.20 2.56
N GLY A 44 -10.37 -10.36 3.07
CA GLY A 44 -10.07 -10.57 4.48
C GLY A 44 -8.91 -9.69 4.93
N PHE A 45 -9.08 -9.02 6.06
CA PHE A 45 -8.26 -7.89 6.49
C PHE A 45 -7.78 -8.11 7.93
N ALA A 46 -6.46 -8.06 8.15
CA ALA A 46 -5.85 -8.15 9.48
C ALA A 46 -4.80 -7.06 9.67
N GLU A 47 -5.06 -6.09 10.55
CA GLU A 47 -4.10 -5.02 10.87
C GLU A 47 -2.90 -5.55 11.66
N GLN A 48 -1.74 -4.95 11.42
CA GLN A 48 -0.52 -5.20 12.17
C GLN A 48 -0.43 -4.23 13.35
N ALA A 49 -0.38 -4.78 14.56
CA ALA A 49 -0.26 -4.00 15.79
C ALA A 49 1.03 -3.15 15.83
N GLY A 50 0.94 -1.98 16.47
CA GLY A 50 2.07 -1.07 16.71
C GLY A 50 2.45 -0.19 15.51
N VAL A 51 2.01 -0.53 14.29
CA VAL A 51 2.39 0.20 13.07
C VAL A 51 1.70 1.56 13.00
N ARG A 52 0.42 1.64 13.37
CA ARG A 52 -0.35 2.88 13.41
C ARG A 52 0.33 3.93 14.28
N GLU A 53 0.80 3.51 15.45
CA GLU A 53 1.46 4.37 16.43
C GLU A 53 2.81 4.87 15.92
N GLN A 54 3.57 4.03 15.21
CA GLN A 54 4.82 4.47 14.58
C GLN A 54 4.58 5.42 13.42
N LEU A 55 3.53 5.19 12.61
CA LEU A 55 3.14 6.13 11.56
C LEU A 55 2.73 7.49 12.14
N ALA A 56 1.97 7.50 13.23
CA ALA A 56 1.57 8.72 13.92
C ALA A 56 2.77 9.54 14.39
N ARG A 57 3.82 8.89 14.92
CA ARG A 57 5.09 9.55 15.31
C ARG A 57 5.83 10.19 14.12
N LEU A 58 5.56 9.72 12.90
CA LEU A 58 6.15 10.20 11.66
C LEU A 58 5.24 11.19 10.92
N GLY A 59 4.12 11.61 11.55
CA GLY A 59 3.16 12.56 10.98
C GLY A 59 2.15 11.95 10.01
N PHE A 60 1.99 10.62 10.03
CA PHE A 60 1.04 9.89 9.21
C PHE A 60 -0.11 9.31 10.03
N VAL A 61 -1.30 9.29 9.44
CA VAL A 61 -2.44 8.50 9.90
C VAL A 61 -2.57 7.30 8.98
N GLY A 62 -2.41 6.09 9.51
CA GLY A 62 -2.36 4.91 8.66
C GLY A 62 -2.20 3.61 9.43
N THR A 63 -2.07 2.52 8.67
CA THR A 63 -1.81 1.20 9.21
C THR A 63 -1.14 0.33 8.15
N GLN A 64 -0.54 -0.77 8.60
CA GLN A 64 -0.16 -1.88 7.75
C GLN A 64 -1.10 -3.02 8.05
N PHE A 65 -1.60 -3.68 7.03
CA PHE A 65 -2.46 -4.84 7.20
C PHE A 65 -2.03 -5.94 6.25
N THR A 66 -2.56 -7.12 6.47
CA THR A 66 -2.46 -8.25 5.55
C THR A 66 -3.81 -8.49 4.92
N ILE A 67 -3.83 -8.54 3.59
CA ILE A 67 -4.95 -9.09 2.84
C ILE A 67 -4.58 -10.53 2.46
N GLY A 68 -5.51 -11.49 2.47
CA GLY A 68 -5.20 -12.88 2.13
C GLY A 68 -6.42 -13.79 2.04
N GLY A 69 -6.23 -15.00 1.52
CA GLY A 69 -7.26 -16.04 1.44
C GLY A 69 -8.31 -15.84 0.34
N THR A 70 -9.51 -16.38 0.55
CA THR A 70 -10.62 -16.41 -0.43
C THR A 70 -11.06 -15.02 -0.89
N GLY A 71 -10.85 -13.98 -0.08
CA GLY A 71 -11.18 -12.59 -0.44
C GLY A 71 -10.45 -12.12 -1.70
N ARG A 72 -9.15 -12.43 -1.84
CA ARG A 72 -8.42 -12.13 -3.07
C ARG A 72 -8.96 -12.88 -4.27
N TYR A 73 -9.36 -14.13 -4.09
CA TYR A 73 -9.94 -14.92 -5.18
C TYR A 73 -11.23 -14.28 -5.70
N TYR A 74 -12.07 -13.73 -4.82
CA TYR A 74 -13.26 -12.98 -5.24
C TYR A 74 -12.90 -11.63 -5.89
N ALA A 75 -11.92 -10.90 -5.36
CA ALA A 75 -11.41 -9.68 -5.99
C ALA A 75 -10.85 -9.95 -7.40
N PHE A 76 -10.06 -11.02 -7.58
CA PHE A 76 -9.59 -11.46 -8.89
C PHE A 76 -10.73 -11.82 -9.84
N ARG A 77 -11.81 -12.40 -9.33
CA ARG A 77 -13.00 -12.73 -10.12
C ARG A 77 -13.78 -11.48 -10.54
N SER A 78 -13.84 -10.44 -9.70
CA SER A 78 -14.39 -9.14 -10.12
C SER A 78 -13.51 -8.42 -11.15
N LEU A 79 -12.24 -8.80 -11.25
CA LEU A 79 -11.25 -8.29 -12.20
C LEU A 79 -11.08 -9.25 -13.39
N ASP A 80 -12.20 -9.66 -14.00
CA ASP A 80 -12.33 -10.71 -15.04
C ASP A 80 -11.36 -10.58 -16.24
N ASN A 81 -10.76 -9.40 -16.45
CA ASN A 81 -9.79 -9.15 -17.53
C ASN A 81 -8.47 -9.93 -17.40
N MET A 82 -8.11 -10.42 -16.21
CA MET A 82 -6.78 -10.98 -16.00
C MET A 82 -6.68 -12.50 -16.17
N PHE A 83 -7.73 -13.27 -15.84
CA PHE A 83 -7.73 -14.74 -15.94
C PHE A 83 -9.14 -15.34 -16.17
N PRO A 84 -9.75 -15.15 -17.35
CA PRO A 84 -11.16 -15.46 -17.61
C PRO A 84 -11.52 -16.95 -17.51
N LEU A 85 -10.60 -17.87 -17.82
CA LEU A 85 -10.86 -19.32 -17.75
C LEU A 85 -10.65 -19.89 -16.34
N MET A 86 -9.78 -19.27 -15.54
CA MET A 86 -9.33 -19.81 -14.25
C MET A 86 -10.19 -19.32 -13.08
N SER A 87 -10.87 -18.17 -13.22
CA SER A 87 -11.79 -17.62 -12.22
C SER A 87 -12.96 -18.56 -11.91
N VAL A 88 -13.38 -19.36 -12.90
CA VAL A 88 -14.54 -20.28 -12.79
C VAL A 88 -14.15 -21.65 -12.21
N PHE A 89 -12.90 -22.09 -12.40
CA PHE A 89 -12.43 -23.42 -11.98
C PHE A 89 -11.15 -23.35 -11.12
N PRO A 90 -11.25 -22.97 -9.84
CA PRO A 90 -10.09 -22.83 -8.95
C PRO A 90 -9.30 -24.13 -8.73
N LYS A 91 -9.93 -25.30 -8.99
CA LYS A 91 -9.27 -26.61 -8.93
C LYS A 91 -8.34 -26.88 -10.13
N LEU A 92 -8.57 -26.23 -11.27
CA LEU A 92 -7.70 -26.34 -12.46
C LEU A 92 -6.46 -25.45 -12.38
N MET A 93 -6.38 -24.57 -11.38
CA MET A 93 -5.23 -23.70 -11.18
C MET A 93 -3.96 -24.49 -10.85
N PRO A 94 -2.82 -24.20 -11.52
CA PRO A 94 -1.54 -24.74 -11.12
C PRO A 94 -1.28 -24.49 -9.64
N LYS A 95 -0.67 -25.46 -8.94
CA LYS A 95 -0.44 -25.38 -7.49
C LYS A 95 0.28 -24.08 -7.09
N LYS A 96 1.32 -23.69 -7.83
CA LYS A 96 2.05 -22.41 -7.62
C LYS A 96 1.14 -21.17 -7.70
N PHE A 97 0.15 -21.20 -8.59
CA PHE A 97 -0.82 -20.12 -8.76
C PHE A 97 -1.78 -20.06 -7.56
N ARG A 98 -2.31 -21.22 -7.14
CA ARG A 98 -3.16 -21.33 -5.94
C ARG A 98 -2.43 -20.88 -4.68
N ASP A 99 -1.19 -21.32 -4.51
CA ASP A 99 -0.35 -20.95 -3.38
C ASP A 99 -0.12 -19.43 -3.37
N SER A 100 0.16 -18.80 -4.52
CA SER A 100 0.33 -17.34 -4.61
C SER A 100 -0.95 -16.53 -4.33
N ILE A 101 -2.13 -17.08 -4.63
CA ILE A 101 -3.42 -16.46 -4.27
C ILE A 101 -3.66 -16.55 -2.77
N GLN A 102 -3.29 -17.68 -2.17
CA GLN A 102 -3.42 -17.92 -0.73
C GLN A 102 -2.37 -17.15 0.08
N GLU A 103 -1.22 -16.84 -0.51
CA GLU A 103 -0.15 -16.13 0.18
C GLU A 103 -0.63 -14.78 0.72
N PRO A 104 -0.55 -14.54 2.04
CA PRO A 104 -0.84 -13.24 2.61
C PRO A 104 0.08 -12.15 2.02
N THR A 105 -0.51 -10.99 1.72
CA THR A 105 0.12 -9.83 1.09
C THR A 105 -0.08 -8.70 2.05
N SER A 106 1.03 -8.15 2.50
CA SER A 106 0.99 -7.04 3.41
C SER A 106 0.90 -5.74 2.62
N ILE A 107 -0.04 -4.87 2.96
CA ILE A 107 -0.26 -3.57 2.32
C ILE A 107 -0.07 -2.50 3.37
N MET A 108 0.53 -1.38 2.98
CA MET A 108 0.64 -0.17 3.77
C MET A 108 -0.30 0.88 3.21
N VAL A 109 -1.06 1.51 4.10
CA VAL A 109 -1.89 2.69 3.81
C VAL A 109 -1.51 3.77 4.82
N ALA A 110 -1.11 4.94 4.34
CA ALA A 110 -0.71 6.04 5.20
C ALA A 110 -1.06 7.39 4.56
N ALA A 111 -1.87 8.20 5.23
CA ALA A 111 -2.19 9.55 4.82
C ALA A 111 -1.46 10.57 5.69
N ARG A 112 -1.04 11.69 5.11
CA ARG A 112 -0.55 12.86 5.86
C ARG A 112 -1.28 14.13 5.42
N PRO A 113 -1.35 15.16 6.28
CA PRO A 113 -1.93 16.44 5.90
C PRO A 113 -1.23 17.01 4.66
N HIS A 114 -2.02 17.57 3.76
CA HIS A 114 -1.57 18.33 2.60
C HIS A 114 -2.45 19.56 2.43
N SER A 115 -2.05 20.52 1.59
CA SER A 115 -2.89 21.67 1.27
C SER A 115 -2.79 22.00 -0.21
N VAL A 116 -3.95 22.15 -0.85
CA VAL A 116 -4.05 22.47 -2.29
C VAL A 116 -4.84 23.76 -2.42
N GLY A 117 -4.19 24.83 -2.90
CA GLY A 117 -4.87 26.13 -3.05
C GLY A 117 -5.45 26.68 -1.73
N GLY A 118 -4.83 26.36 -0.59
CA GLY A 118 -5.32 26.76 0.75
C GLY A 118 -6.48 25.92 1.29
N GLN A 119 -6.96 24.91 0.55
CA GLN A 119 -7.98 23.98 1.02
C GLN A 119 -7.34 22.77 1.73
N PRO A 120 -7.97 22.25 2.80
CA PRO A 120 -7.55 21.02 3.46
C PRO A 120 -7.56 19.83 2.49
N ALA A 121 -6.43 19.14 2.39
CA ALA A 121 -6.27 17.93 1.61
C ALA A 121 -5.41 16.92 2.36
N SER A 122 -5.30 15.72 1.81
CA SER A 122 -4.37 14.71 2.30
C SER A 122 -3.63 14.06 1.15
N GLU A 123 -2.35 13.80 1.40
CA GLU A 123 -1.55 12.95 0.55
C GLU A 123 -1.61 11.53 1.11
N LEU A 124 -2.25 10.64 0.37
CA LEU A 124 -2.39 9.23 0.71
C LEU A 124 -1.34 8.41 -0.02
N TRP A 125 -0.65 7.55 0.72
CA TRP A 125 0.25 6.53 0.23
C TRP A 125 -0.42 5.17 0.37
N CYS A 126 -0.41 4.38 -0.71
CA CYS A 126 -0.89 3.00 -0.69
C CYS A 126 0.06 2.12 -1.50
N PHE A 127 0.62 1.08 -0.88
CA PHE A 127 1.64 0.26 -1.52
C PHE A 127 1.79 -1.12 -0.89
N LEU A 128 2.45 -2.00 -1.64
CA LEU A 128 2.82 -3.33 -1.19
C LEU A 128 3.92 -3.24 -0.14
N ALA A 129 3.68 -3.75 1.07
CA ALA A 129 4.62 -3.66 2.17
C ALA A 129 5.56 -4.88 2.28
N LYS A 130 5.23 -6.03 1.67
CA LYS A 130 6.05 -7.27 1.72
C LYS A 130 7.42 -7.06 1.06
N ASP A 131 8.43 -7.87 1.41
CA ASP A 131 9.77 -7.76 0.85
C ASP A 131 9.81 -8.07 -0.66
N ALA A 132 10.36 -7.14 -1.43
CA ALA A 132 10.42 -7.13 -2.90
C ALA A 132 11.21 -8.32 -3.52
N LEU A 133 11.96 -9.07 -2.71
CA LEU A 133 12.90 -10.08 -3.20
C LEU A 133 12.21 -11.36 -3.71
N ARG A 134 10.92 -11.57 -3.42
CA ARG A 134 10.18 -12.79 -3.79
C ARG A 134 8.74 -12.52 -4.22
N GLU A 135 8.48 -11.43 -4.93
CA GLU A 135 7.10 -11.11 -5.33
C GLU A 135 6.68 -11.90 -6.58
N PRO A 136 5.63 -12.73 -6.50
CA PRO A 136 5.09 -13.38 -7.67
C PRO A 136 4.37 -12.36 -8.56
N VAL A 137 4.42 -12.57 -9.88
CA VAL A 137 3.76 -11.72 -10.91
C VAL A 137 2.29 -11.44 -10.61
N ILE A 138 1.61 -12.39 -9.97
CA ILE A 138 0.18 -12.31 -9.61
C ILE A 138 -0.06 -11.25 -8.54
N THR A 139 0.87 -11.07 -7.60
CA THR A 139 0.78 -10.01 -6.59
C THR A 139 0.97 -8.64 -7.23
N ASP A 140 1.87 -8.51 -8.20
CA ASP A 140 2.11 -7.25 -8.92
C ASP A 140 0.88 -6.79 -9.72
N ALA A 141 0.25 -7.72 -10.44
CA ALA A 141 -0.90 -7.40 -11.27
C ALA A 141 -2.18 -7.16 -10.41
N PHE A 142 -2.33 -7.90 -9.30
CA PHE A 142 -3.34 -7.61 -8.29
C PHE A 142 -3.18 -6.21 -7.70
N MET A 143 -1.97 -5.86 -7.25
CA MET A 143 -1.71 -4.55 -6.66
C MET A 143 -2.00 -3.44 -7.67
N LYS A 144 -1.54 -3.57 -8.92
CA LYS A 144 -1.82 -2.58 -9.96
C LYS A 144 -3.32 -2.32 -10.09
N SER A 145 -4.09 -3.39 -10.25
CA SER A 145 -5.54 -3.28 -10.44
C SER A 145 -6.25 -2.76 -9.18
N ALA A 146 -5.82 -3.15 -7.98
CA ALA A 146 -6.38 -2.63 -6.74
C ALA A 146 -6.10 -1.13 -6.56
N LEU A 147 -4.89 -0.66 -6.90
CA LEU A 147 -4.53 0.76 -6.85
C LEU A 147 -5.30 1.58 -7.91
N GLU A 148 -5.55 1.01 -9.08
CA GLU A 148 -6.47 1.59 -10.08
C GLU A 148 -7.91 1.65 -9.55
N GLY A 149 -8.42 0.58 -8.92
CA GLY A 149 -9.74 0.54 -8.30
C GLY A 149 -9.94 1.58 -7.17
N ILE A 150 -8.89 1.87 -6.39
CA ILE A 150 -8.91 2.99 -5.42
C ILE A 150 -9.09 4.31 -6.16
N SER A 151 -8.36 4.50 -7.27
CA SER A 151 -8.47 5.71 -8.10
C SER A 151 -9.89 5.91 -8.63
N GLU A 152 -10.50 4.86 -9.15
CA GLU A 152 -11.87 4.85 -9.64
C GLU A 152 -12.86 5.16 -8.51
N SER A 153 -12.71 4.50 -7.36
CA SER A 153 -13.56 4.72 -6.19
C SER A 153 -13.49 6.16 -5.69
N PHE A 154 -12.30 6.75 -5.60
CA PHE A 154 -12.12 8.14 -5.17
C PHE A 154 -12.64 9.14 -6.21
N THR A 155 -12.52 8.81 -7.50
CA THR A 155 -13.08 9.60 -8.60
C THR A 155 -14.61 9.60 -8.55
N GLN A 156 -15.23 8.43 -8.38
CA GLN A 156 -16.69 8.29 -8.26
C GLN A 156 -17.25 9.05 -7.05
N GLN A 157 -16.49 9.09 -5.95
CA GLN A 157 -16.84 9.87 -4.76
C GLN A 157 -16.59 11.38 -4.92
N GLY A 158 -15.93 11.82 -6.00
CA GLY A 158 -15.59 13.23 -6.23
C GLY A 158 -14.54 13.78 -5.26
N ILE A 159 -13.73 12.92 -4.62
CA ILE A 159 -12.76 13.32 -3.59
C ILE A 159 -11.31 13.35 -4.10
N LEU A 160 -11.06 12.97 -5.35
CA LEU A 160 -9.73 12.95 -5.93
C LEU A 160 -9.38 14.34 -6.52
N LEU A 161 -8.28 14.94 -6.06
CA LEU A 161 -7.87 16.30 -6.41
C LEU A 161 -6.91 16.39 -7.62
N GLY A 162 -6.61 15.27 -8.27
CA GLY A 162 -5.72 15.23 -9.41
C GLY A 162 -5.38 13.80 -9.83
N THR A 163 -4.55 13.67 -10.85
CA THR A 163 -4.10 12.35 -11.32
C THR A 163 -3.26 11.66 -10.25
N PRO A 164 -3.61 10.42 -9.82
CA PRO A 164 -2.77 9.64 -8.92
C PRO A 164 -1.41 9.36 -9.55
N GLN A 165 -0.37 9.30 -8.73
CA GLN A 165 0.97 8.96 -9.21
C GLN A 165 1.27 7.51 -8.88
N PHE A 166 1.66 6.72 -9.87
CA PHE A 166 2.07 5.33 -9.72
C PHE A 166 3.55 5.21 -10.06
N PHE A 167 4.32 4.55 -9.20
CA PHE A 167 5.76 4.40 -9.38
C PHE A 167 6.29 3.16 -8.65
N ARG A 168 7.58 2.86 -8.83
CA ARG A 168 8.25 1.73 -8.16
C ARG A 168 9.05 2.23 -6.98
N GLY A 169 9.19 1.41 -5.93
CA GLY A 169 9.96 1.78 -4.75
C GLY A 169 11.40 2.17 -5.04
N GLY A 170 11.97 1.67 -6.14
CA GLY A 170 13.30 2.07 -6.60
C GLY A 170 13.43 3.51 -7.07
N ASP A 171 12.32 4.22 -7.25
CA ASP A 171 12.29 5.65 -7.52
C ASP A 171 12.38 6.48 -6.23
N LEU A 172 12.15 5.87 -5.06
CA LEU A 172 12.24 6.56 -3.78
C LEU A 172 13.69 6.85 -3.35
N PRO A 173 13.92 7.99 -2.68
CA PRO A 173 15.15 8.23 -1.93
C PRO A 173 15.37 7.13 -0.89
N ARG A 174 16.62 6.70 -0.69
CA ARG A 174 16.95 5.64 0.29
C ARG A 174 16.63 5.99 1.73
N ASP A 175 16.63 7.27 2.07
CA ASP A 175 16.29 7.82 3.38
C ASP A 175 14.79 8.11 3.53
N HIS A 176 13.98 7.87 2.50
CA HIS A 176 12.53 8.00 2.59
C HIS A 176 11.95 7.01 3.61
N VAL A 177 10.96 7.45 4.39
CA VAL A 177 10.28 6.64 5.42
C VAL A 177 9.70 5.33 4.88
N PHE A 178 9.25 5.35 3.63
CA PHE A 178 8.69 4.17 2.95
C PHE A 178 9.66 3.45 2.02
N SER A 179 10.96 3.75 2.09
CA SER A 179 12.00 2.91 1.48
C SER A 179 12.07 1.53 2.16
N ASP A 180 12.81 0.56 1.58
CA ASP A 180 13.04 -0.74 2.23
C ASP A 180 13.57 -0.61 3.66
N MET A 181 14.62 0.20 3.83
CA MET A 181 15.25 0.40 5.13
C MET A 181 14.34 1.17 6.10
N GLY A 182 13.60 2.16 5.60
CA GLY A 182 12.61 2.90 6.39
C GLY A 182 11.51 1.99 6.93
N LEU A 183 10.98 1.10 6.09
CA LEU A 183 9.93 0.15 6.49
C LEU A 183 10.44 -0.92 7.44
N LEU A 184 11.67 -1.42 7.24
CA LEU A 184 12.31 -2.32 8.19
C LEU A 184 12.47 -1.65 9.57
N ALA A 185 12.90 -0.38 9.60
CA ALA A 185 13.01 0.37 10.84
C ALA A 185 11.65 0.59 11.52
N LEU A 186 10.64 1.01 10.75
CA LEU A 186 9.27 1.22 11.22
C LEU A 186 8.68 -0.05 11.84
N ARG A 187 8.85 -1.20 11.19
CA ARG A 187 8.37 -2.50 11.71
C ARG A 187 9.07 -2.93 12.97
N ARG A 188 10.40 -2.75 13.05
CA ARG A 188 11.17 -3.03 14.27
C ARG A 188 10.67 -2.17 15.43
N ALA A 189 10.45 -0.88 15.19
CA ALA A 189 9.89 0.03 16.18
C ALA A 189 8.47 -0.38 16.61
N ALA A 190 7.62 -0.80 15.66
CA ALA A 190 6.28 -1.31 15.97
C ALA A 190 6.33 -2.57 16.84
N THR A 191 7.20 -3.54 16.53
CA THR A 191 7.39 -4.74 17.35
C THR A 191 7.91 -4.40 18.75
N ALA A 192 8.85 -3.47 18.87
CA ALA A 192 9.34 -3.01 20.17
C ALA A 192 8.24 -2.33 20.99
N PHE A 193 7.45 -1.46 20.35
CA PHE A 193 6.32 -0.79 20.98
C PHE A 193 5.29 -1.78 21.55
N VAL A 194 4.88 -2.78 20.77
CA VAL A 194 3.93 -3.81 21.23
C VAL A 194 4.48 -4.63 22.40
N ARG A 195 5.78 -4.96 22.38
CA ARG A 195 6.44 -5.65 23.50
C ARG A 195 6.42 -4.80 24.77
N ASP A 196 6.79 -3.54 24.66
CA ASP A 196 6.85 -2.62 25.79
C ASP A 196 5.47 -2.37 26.41
N GLU A 197 4.41 -2.30 25.61
CA GLU A 197 3.03 -2.21 26.13
C GLU A 197 2.59 -3.51 26.82
N SER A 198 2.96 -4.66 26.27
CA SER A 198 2.62 -5.97 26.87
C SER A 198 3.29 -6.19 28.22
N HIS A 199 4.45 -5.56 28.48
CA HIS A 199 5.15 -5.62 29.76
C HIS A 199 4.60 -4.64 30.82
N ARG A 200 3.72 -3.70 30.45
CA ARG A 200 3.12 -2.71 31.36
C ARG A 200 1.73 -3.10 31.87
N GLN A 201 1.15 -4.19 31.34
CA GLN A 201 -0.13 -4.76 31.76
C GLN A 201 0.08 -5.92 32.73
#